data_AF-A0A954NSE4-F1
#
_entry.id   AF-A0A954NSE4-F1
#
_cell.length_a   1.000
_cell.length_b   1.000
_cell.length_c   1.000
_cell.angle_alpha   90.00
_cell.angle_beta   90.00
_cell.angle_gamma   90.00
#
_symmetry.space_group_name_H-M   'P 1'
#
loop_
_entity.id
_entity.type
_entity.pdbx_description
1 polymer ?
#
loop_
_entity_poly.entity_id
_entity_poly.type
_entity_poly.pdbx_seq_one_letter_code
_entity_poly.pdbx_strand_id
1 'polypeptide(L)'
;MRIAIVGSGIAGMTTAALLHSQHEVTVLEANNYIGGHTHTVIVNSDSGQIPIDTGFIVFNERTYPNFCRLLSQLEVPSQPTSMSFSVRCDQTGREYNGTSLNGVFSQRRNLLRPSFLRMVADILRFNRQAVEEVESLDTKTTVGEFLDRYRYSRTFEDHYLLPMGAAIWSCPTLTFRQFPIRFIIEFY
;
A
#
# COMPACT_ATOMS: atom_id res chain seq x y z
N MET A 1 1.08 -38.19 0.31
CA MET A 1 1.08 -37.92 -1.15
C MET A 1 2.35 -37.19 -1.51
N ARG A 2 2.73 -37.19 -2.79
CA ARG A 2 3.81 -36.34 -3.34
C ARG A 2 3.18 -35.11 -3.96
N ILE A 3 3.57 -33.92 -3.51
CA ILE A 3 2.97 -32.64 -3.91
C ILE A 3 4.06 -31.74 -4.45
N ALA A 4 3.86 -31.22 -5.67
CA ALA A 4 4.71 -30.19 -6.25
C ALA A 4 4.05 -28.81 -6.10
N ILE A 5 4.79 -27.83 -5.58
CA ILE A 5 4.38 -26.43 -5.46
C ILE A 5 5.26 -25.63 -6.42
N VAL A 6 4.65 -24.91 -7.36
CA VAL A 6 5.37 -24.08 -8.34
C VAL A 6 5.35 -22.63 -7.87
N GLY A 7 6.53 -22.09 -7.56
CA GLY A 7 6.78 -20.77 -7.00
C GLY A 7 7.07 -20.83 -5.50
N SER A 8 8.17 -20.20 -5.09
CA SER A 8 8.61 -20.05 -3.69
C SER A 8 8.31 -18.67 -3.12
N GLY A 9 7.34 -17.96 -3.68
CA GLY A 9 6.79 -16.75 -3.08
C GLY A 9 6.11 -17.03 -1.73
N ILE A 10 5.68 -15.97 -1.04
CA ILE A 10 5.06 -16.08 0.30
C ILE A 10 3.91 -17.12 0.34
N ALA A 11 3.09 -17.18 -0.70
CA ALA A 11 2.00 -18.17 -0.80
C ALA A 11 2.55 -19.60 -0.89
N GLY A 12 3.49 -19.85 -1.80
CA GLY A 12 4.07 -21.19 -2.01
C GLY A 12 4.85 -21.69 -0.79
N MET A 13 5.64 -20.83 -0.16
CA MET A 13 6.37 -21.15 1.07
C MET A 13 5.43 -21.42 2.24
N THR A 14 4.36 -20.63 2.40
CA THR A 14 3.36 -20.86 3.44
C THR A 14 2.64 -22.19 3.20
N THR A 15 2.23 -22.49 1.97
CA THR A 15 1.61 -23.77 1.62
C THR A 15 2.56 -24.94 1.88
N ALA A 16 3.84 -24.84 1.50
CA ALA A 16 4.83 -25.86 1.77
C ALA A 16 4.99 -26.09 3.29
N ALA A 17 5.14 -25.01 4.06
CA ALA A 17 5.29 -25.08 5.51
C ALA A 17 4.09 -25.76 6.20
N LEU A 18 2.87 -25.54 5.71
CA LEU A 18 1.67 -26.17 6.28
C LEU A 18 1.52 -27.64 5.89
N LEU A 19 1.97 -28.05 4.70
CA LEU A 19 1.76 -29.40 4.17
C LEU A 19 2.92 -30.37 4.46
N HIS A 20 4.13 -29.87 4.69
CA HIS A 20 5.34 -30.71 4.75
C HIS A 20 5.32 -31.77 5.87
N SER A 21 4.55 -31.55 6.94
CA SER A 21 4.48 -32.49 8.08
C SER A 21 3.71 -33.78 7.76
N GLN A 22 2.88 -33.78 6.72
CA GLN A 22 2.00 -34.91 6.35
C GLN A 22 2.24 -35.42 4.93
N HIS A 23 3.00 -34.69 4.12
CA HIS A 23 3.19 -34.96 2.70
C HIS A 23 4.64 -34.75 2.27
N GLU A 24 5.07 -35.49 1.24
CA GLU A 24 6.34 -35.23 0.57
C GLU A 24 6.14 -34.03 -0.36
N VAL A 25 6.70 -32.88 0.00
CA VAL A 25 6.55 -31.61 -0.74
C VAL A 25 7.81 -31.31 -1.53
N THR A 26 7.67 -31.00 -2.81
CA THR A 26 8.72 -30.43 -3.67
C THR A 26 8.33 -29.02 -4.06
N VAL A 27 9.18 -28.03 -3.79
CA VAL A 27 8.99 -26.65 -4.24
C VAL A 27 9.87 -26.38 -5.45
N LEU A 28 9.29 -25.86 -6.52
CA LEU A 28 9.98 -25.51 -7.76
C LEU A 28 9.99 -23.99 -7.90
N GLU A 29 11.18 -23.39 -7.92
CA GLU A 29 11.37 -21.95 -8.09
C GLU A 29 12.13 -21.67 -9.38
N ALA A 30 11.71 -20.64 -10.11
CA ALA A 30 12.34 -20.24 -11.38
C ALA A 30 13.61 -19.41 -11.13
N ASN A 31 13.64 -18.64 -10.04
CA ASN A 31 14.77 -17.83 -9.63
C ASN A 31 15.86 -18.66 -8.94
N ASN A 32 17.04 -18.05 -8.76
CA ASN A 32 18.12 -18.61 -7.95
C ASN A 32 18.01 -18.24 -6.45
N TYR A 33 16.87 -17.70 -6.03
CA TYR A 33 16.56 -17.31 -4.65
C TYR A 33 15.08 -17.59 -4.34
N ILE A 34 14.75 -17.68 -3.05
CA ILE A 34 13.38 -17.92 -2.58
C ILE A 34 12.69 -16.62 -2.14
N GLY A 35 11.35 -16.63 -2.04
CA GLY A 35 10.54 -15.53 -1.50
C GLY A 35 9.85 -14.66 -2.57
N GLY A 36 10.33 -14.69 -3.81
CA GLY A 36 9.73 -13.91 -4.90
C GLY A 36 9.78 -12.40 -4.60
N HIS A 37 8.63 -11.77 -4.35
CA HIS A 37 8.54 -10.34 -4.03
C HIS A 37 8.95 -10.00 -2.59
N THR A 38 9.02 -10.99 -1.68
CA THR A 38 9.63 -10.81 -0.36
C THR A 38 11.14 -10.96 -0.52
N HIS A 39 11.79 -9.88 -0.97
CA HIS A 39 13.18 -9.91 -1.42
C HIS A 39 14.04 -8.91 -0.65
N THR A 40 14.99 -9.45 0.12
CA THR A 40 15.99 -8.71 0.89
C THR A 40 17.33 -8.78 0.18
N VAL A 41 17.93 -7.63 -0.13
CA VAL A 41 19.27 -7.52 -0.69
C VAL A 41 20.25 -7.06 0.37
N ILE A 42 21.45 -7.62 0.37
CA ILE A 42 22.52 -7.16 1.26
C ILE A 42 23.30 -6.05 0.56
N VAL A 43 23.34 -4.87 1.18
CA VAL A 43 24.07 -3.70 0.69
C VAL A 43 25.29 -3.48 1.59
N ASN A 44 26.47 -3.33 1.00
CA ASN A 44 27.67 -2.93 1.72
C ASN A 44 27.65 -1.41 1.95
N SER A 45 27.79 -0.97 3.20
CA SER A 45 27.97 0.43 3.58
C SER A 45 29.19 0.58 4.50
N ASP A 46 29.55 1.83 4.82
CA ASP A 46 30.63 2.14 5.76
C ASP A 46 30.36 1.58 7.18
N SER A 47 29.11 1.29 7.50
CA SER A 47 28.69 0.67 8.77
C SER A 47 28.57 -0.86 8.69
N GLY A 48 28.96 -1.48 7.57
CA GLY A 48 28.91 -2.92 7.34
C GLY A 48 27.82 -3.35 6.36
N GLN A 49 27.42 -4.62 6.43
CA GLN A 49 26.38 -5.18 5.56
C GLN A 49 24.99 -4.88 6.13
N ILE A 50 24.16 -4.21 5.34
CA ILE A 50 22.78 -3.84 5.71
C ILE A 50 21.79 -4.64 4.84
N PRO A 51 20.88 -5.41 5.45
CA PRO A 51 19.76 -6.01 4.72
C PRO A 51 18.74 -4.93 4.36
N ILE A 52 18.40 -4.82 3.08
CA ILE A 52 17.42 -3.89 2.54
C ILE A 52 16.32 -4.67 1.84
N ASP A 53 15.09 -4.54 2.35
CA ASP A 53 13.92 -5.11 1.70
C ASP A 53 13.51 -4.25 0.50
N THR A 54 13.32 -4.89 -0.65
CA THR A 54 13.07 -4.21 -1.95
C THR A 54 11.64 -4.32 -2.45
N GLY A 55 10.83 -5.14 -1.77
CA GLY A 55 9.43 -5.38 -2.14
C GLY A 55 8.51 -5.17 -0.95
N PHE A 56 8.02 -6.25 -0.37
CA PHE A 56 7.14 -6.19 0.80
C PHE A 56 7.95 -5.85 2.06
N ILE A 57 7.78 -4.63 2.57
CA ILE A 57 8.59 -4.09 3.68
C ILE A 57 7.80 -3.78 4.96
N VAL A 58 6.47 -3.76 4.88
CA VAL A 58 5.60 -3.38 6.01
C VAL A 58 4.30 -4.17 6.02
N PHE A 59 3.75 -4.36 7.22
CA PHE A 59 2.43 -4.92 7.46
C PHE A 59 1.72 -4.14 8.57
N ASN A 60 0.43 -4.40 8.77
CA ASN A 60 -0.29 -3.92 9.95
C ASN A 60 -1.17 -5.03 10.53
N GLU A 61 -1.43 -4.95 11.83
CA GLU A 61 -2.13 -6.02 12.57
C GLU A 61 -3.59 -6.18 12.18
N ARG A 62 -4.24 -5.09 11.73
CA ARG A 62 -5.66 -5.08 11.37
C ARG A 62 -5.93 -5.83 10.07
N THR A 63 -5.15 -5.58 9.03
CA THR A 63 -5.39 -6.12 7.68
C THR A 63 -4.62 -7.41 7.41
N TYR A 64 -3.61 -7.75 8.23
CA TYR A 64 -2.77 -8.93 8.04
C TYR A 64 -2.77 -9.92 9.25
N PRO A 65 -3.91 -10.29 9.84
CA PRO A 65 -3.94 -11.13 11.05
C PRO A 65 -3.27 -12.50 10.85
N ASN A 66 -3.42 -13.11 9.66
CA ASN A 66 -2.77 -14.39 9.35
C ASN A 66 -1.25 -14.25 9.21
N PHE A 67 -0.77 -13.12 8.67
CA PHE A 67 0.67 -12.87 8.54
C PHE A 67 1.29 -12.62 9.91
N CYS A 68 0.64 -11.84 10.78
CA CYS A 68 1.10 -11.65 12.16
C CYS A 68 1.22 -12.98 12.91
N ARG A 69 0.23 -13.87 12.75
CA ARG A 69 0.27 -15.21 13.32
C ARG A 69 1.45 -16.03 12.77
N LEU A 70 1.72 -15.95 11.47
CA LEU A 70 2.86 -16.62 10.85
C LEU A 70 4.19 -16.10 11.42
N LEU A 71 4.37 -14.77 11.50
CA LEU A 71 5.58 -14.17 12.07
C LEU A 71 5.79 -14.58 13.53
N SER A 72 4.72 -14.61 14.32
CA SER A 72 4.77 -15.06 15.71
C SER A 72 5.17 -16.54 15.84
N GLN A 73 4.67 -17.42 14.96
CA GLN A 73 5.06 -18.83 14.94
C GLN A 73 6.52 -19.05 14.54
N LEU A 74 7.05 -18.17 13.70
CA LEU A 74 8.44 -18.18 13.26
C LEU A 74 9.38 -17.37 14.18
N GLU A 75 8.85 -16.78 15.25
CA GLU A 75 9.57 -15.90 16.17
C GLU A 75 10.30 -14.74 15.47
N VAL A 76 9.73 -14.24 14.37
CA VAL A 76 10.32 -13.14 13.59
C VAL A 76 9.98 -11.81 14.27
N PRO A 77 10.98 -11.01 14.69
CA PRO A 77 10.72 -9.72 15.32
C PRO A 77 10.23 -8.70 14.30
N SER A 78 9.38 -7.78 14.76
CA SER A 78 8.97 -6.59 14.01
C SER A 78 9.23 -5.34 14.82
N GLN A 79 9.40 -4.21 14.13
CA GLN A 79 9.56 -2.91 14.77
C GLN A 79 8.43 -1.95 14.35
N PRO A 80 7.93 -1.11 15.27
CA PRO A 80 6.99 -0.06 14.91
C PRO A 80 7.63 0.91 13.91
N THR A 81 6.89 1.26 12.86
CA THR A 81 7.28 2.29 11.89
C THR A 81 6.09 3.17 11.55
N SER A 82 6.35 4.43 11.20
CA SER A 82 5.32 5.34 10.73
C SER A 82 5.37 5.46 9.21
N MET A 83 4.27 5.07 8.55
CA MET A 83 4.12 5.22 7.11
C MET A 83 3.66 6.64 6.79
N SER A 84 4.61 7.58 6.78
CA SER A 84 4.34 8.96 6.40
C SER A 84 4.29 9.13 4.87
N PHE A 85 3.46 10.07 4.40
CA PHE A 85 3.35 10.41 2.99
C PHE A 85 3.61 11.90 2.77
N SER A 86 4.49 12.20 1.81
CA SER A 86 4.83 13.56 1.40
C SER A 86 4.80 13.65 -0.11
N VAL A 87 4.25 14.76 -0.62
CA VAL A 87 4.18 15.04 -2.05
C VAL A 87 5.01 16.26 -2.35
N ARG A 88 5.82 16.15 -3.40
CA ARG A 88 6.42 17.28 -4.10
C ARG A 88 6.14 17.12 -5.58
N CYS A 89 5.50 18.14 -6.16
CA CYS A 89 5.19 18.18 -7.59
C CYS A 89 5.95 19.35 -8.22
N ASP A 90 7.04 19.06 -8.91
CA ASP A 90 7.87 20.10 -9.56
C ASP A 90 7.11 20.84 -10.67
N GLN A 91 6.17 20.18 -11.35
CA GLN A 91 5.35 20.79 -12.41
C GLN A 91 4.43 21.90 -11.88
N THR A 92 3.88 21.73 -10.67
CA THR A 92 2.96 22.71 -10.06
C THR A 92 3.59 23.50 -8.91
N GLY A 93 4.81 23.14 -8.51
CA GLY A 93 5.51 23.66 -7.33
C GLY A 93 4.80 23.38 -6.00
N ARG A 94 3.91 22.37 -5.96
CA ARG A 94 3.11 22.02 -4.78
C ARG A 94 3.87 21.05 -3.90
N GLU A 95 3.88 21.34 -2.60
CA GLU A 95 4.47 20.51 -1.57
C GLU A 95 3.53 20.44 -0.37
N TYR A 96 3.35 19.24 0.18
CA TYR A 96 2.64 19.01 1.43
C TYR A 96 2.99 17.63 2.02
N ASN A 97 2.73 17.46 3.31
CA ASN A 97 2.90 16.22 4.05
C ASN A 97 1.64 15.94 4.88
N GLY A 98 1.22 14.67 4.94
CA GLY A 98 -0.02 14.26 5.62
C GLY A 98 0.08 14.11 7.15
N THR A 99 1.27 14.21 7.75
CA THR A 99 1.51 13.83 9.15
C THR A 99 1.04 14.87 10.17
N SER A 100 0.88 16.14 9.79
CA SER A 100 0.39 17.20 10.69
C SER A 100 -0.17 18.39 9.93
N LEU A 101 -0.90 19.29 10.61
CA LEU A 101 -1.35 20.55 10.01
C LEU A 101 -0.18 21.40 9.48
N ASN A 102 0.95 21.42 10.20
CA ASN A 102 2.16 22.08 9.74
C ASN A 102 2.79 21.38 8.53
N GLY A 103 2.64 20.05 8.40
CA GLY A 103 3.04 19.30 7.22
C GLY A 103 2.16 19.62 6.00
N VAL A 104 0.84 19.65 6.20
CA VAL A 104 -0.15 19.98 5.16
C VAL A 104 0.11 21.40 4.63
N PHE A 105 0.39 22.34 5.53
CA PHE A 105 0.73 23.73 5.20
C PHE A 105 2.23 24.02 5.30
N SER A 106 3.08 23.03 5.02
CA SER A 106 4.55 23.20 4.97
C SER A 106 4.92 24.33 4.01
N GLN A 107 4.21 24.41 2.90
CA GLN A 107 4.21 25.55 2.00
C GLN A 107 3.11 26.56 2.38
N ARG A 108 3.44 27.61 3.15
CA ARG A 108 2.49 28.56 3.75
C ARG A 108 1.55 29.26 2.77
N ARG A 109 1.99 29.50 1.53
CA ARG A 109 1.13 30.05 0.45
C ARG A 109 -0.10 29.18 0.16
N ASN A 110 -0.10 27.91 0.55
CA ASN A 110 -1.25 27.01 0.41
C ASN A 110 -2.45 27.42 1.29
N LEU A 111 -2.23 28.20 2.36
CA LEU A 111 -3.31 28.77 3.18
C LEU A 111 -4.22 29.71 2.39
N LEU A 112 -3.68 30.35 1.35
CA LEU A 112 -4.41 31.33 0.52
C LEU A 112 -4.75 30.76 -0.87
N ARG A 113 -4.54 29.46 -1.10
CA ARG A 113 -4.79 28.83 -2.41
C ARG A 113 -6.11 28.08 -2.39
N PRO A 114 -7.17 28.58 -3.04
CA PRO A 114 -8.50 27.97 -3.00
C PRO A 114 -8.51 26.50 -3.46
N SER A 115 -7.75 26.17 -4.51
CA SER A 115 -7.65 24.79 -5.00
C SER A 115 -7.05 23.83 -3.97
N PHE A 116 -6.08 24.30 -3.17
CA PHE A 116 -5.45 23.48 -2.14
C PHE A 116 -6.39 23.29 -0.95
N LEU A 117 -7.04 24.36 -0.51
CA LEU A 117 -8.06 24.26 0.55
C LEU A 117 -9.22 23.35 0.11
N ARG A 118 -9.63 23.41 -1.16
CA ARG A 118 -10.64 22.52 -1.72
C ARG A 118 -10.18 21.06 -1.70
N MET A 119 -8.93 20.80 -2.06
CA MET A 119 -8.34 19.45 -1.95
C MET A 119 -8.39 18.96 -0.50
N VAL A 120 -7.96 19.76 0.47
CA VAL A 120 -8.01 19.37 1.89
C VAL A 120 -9.44 19.09 2.36
N ALA A 121 -10.41 19.94 1.96
CA ALA A 121 -11.82 19.71 2.25
C ALA A 121 -12.34 18.39 1.63
N ASP A 122 -11.96 18.11 0.39
CA ASP A 122 -12.32 16.87 -0.30
C ASP A 122 -11.64 15.63 0.33
N ILE A 123 -10.43 15.74 0.87
CA ILE A 123 -9.78 14.66 1.65
C ILE A 123 -10.63 14.32 2.88
N LEU A 124 -11.01 15.33 3.67
CA LEU A 124 -11.83 15.13 4.86
C LEU A 124 -13.22 14.59 4.51
N ARG A 125 -13.80 15.07 3.41
CA ARG A 125 -15.06 14.57 2.87
C ARG A 125 -14.95 13.10 2.46
N PHE A 126 -13.90 12.74 1.73
CA PHE A 126 -13.65 11.37 1.28
C PHE A 126 -13.53 10.40 2.45
N ASN A 127 -12.72 10.72 3.46
CA ASN A 127 -12.53 9.84 4.61
C ASN A 127 -13.84 9.60 5.38
N ARG A 128 -14.67 10.64 5.54
CA ARG A 128 -15.98 10.49 6.19
C ARG A 128 -16.91 9.63 5.34
N GLN A 129 -17.02 9.95 4.07
CA GLN A 129 -17.97 9.32 3.16
C GLN A 129 -17.59 7.87 2.85
N ALA A 130 -16.30 7.56 2.78
CA ALA A 130 -15.80 6.21 2.58
C ALA A 130 -16.31 5.26 3.66
N VAL A 131 -16.29 5.69 4.93
CA VAL A 131 -16.80 4.91 6.06
C VAL A 131 -18.32 4.73 6.00
N GLU A 132 -19.05 5.77 5.59
CA GLU A 132 -20.52 5.74 5.50
C GLU A 132 -21.02 4.82 4.36
N GLU A 133 -20.29 4.75 3.25
CA GLU A 133 -20.71 4.05 2.03
C GLU A 133 -20.07 2.65 1.87
N VAL A 134 -19.05 2.28 2.65
CA VAL A 134 -18.30 1.02 2.43
C VAL A 134 -19.19 -0.22 2.35
N GLU A 135 -20.23 -0.29 3.18
CA GLU A 135 -21.16 -1.42 3.21
C GLU A 135 -22.14 -1.42 2.03
N SER A 136 -22.46 -0.24 1.47
CA SER A 136 -23.38 -0.09 0.33
C SER A 136 -22.68 -0.28 -1.01
N LEU A 137 -21.35 -0.15 -1.05
CA LEU A 137 -20.55 -0.26 -2.26
C LEU A 137 -20.48 -1.71 -2.76
N ASP A 138 -20.72 -1.88 -4.05
CA ASP A 138 -20.47 -3.14 -4.74
C ASP A 138 -18.95 -3.37 -4.94
N THR A 139 -18.59 -4.57 -5.39
CA THR A 139 -17.20 -4.95 -5.62
C THR A 139 -16.67 -4.53 -7.00
N LYS A 140 -17.46 -3.80 -7.79
CA LYS A 140 -17.14 -3.48 -9.20
C LYS A 140 -16.94 -1.99 -9.44
N THR A 141 -17.59 -1.14 -8.65
CA THR A 141 -17.51 0.31 -8.75
C THR A 141 -16.05 0.72 -8.64
N THR A 142 -15.58 1.41 -9.66
CA THR A 142 -14.19 1.84 -9.73
C THR A 142 -13.95 3.09 -8.88
N VAL A 143 -12.69 3.33 -8.52
CA VAL A 143 -12.26 4.61 -7.90
C VAL A 143 -12.77 5.78 -8.75
N GLY A 144 -12.63 5.70 -10.08
CA GLY A 144 -13.03 6.77 -10.97
C GLY A 144 -14.54 7.07 -10.95
N GLU A 145 -15.36 6.03 -11.06
CA GLU A 145 -16.82 6.17 -11.01
C GLU A 145 -17.29 6.75 -9.67
N PHE A 146 -16.66 6.34 -8.57
CA PHE A 146 -16.96 6.91 -7.25
C PHE A 146 -16.61 8.40 -7.19
N LEU A 147 -15.43 8.78 -7.68
CA LEU A 147 -14.99 10.18 -7.70
C LEU A 147 -15.92 11.07 -8.54
N ASP A 148 -16.34 10.56 -9.70
CA ASP A 148 -17.23 11.27 -10.63
C ASP A 148 -18.64 11.40 -10.05
N ARG A 149 -19.18 10.32 -9.46
CA ARG A 149 -20.51 10.30 -8.83
C ARG A 149 -20.67 11.38 -7.77
N TYR A 150 -19.66 11.53 -6.90
CA TYR A 150 -19.68 12.48 -5.80
C TYR A 150 -18.98 13.82 -6.11
N ARG A 151 -18.62 14.03 -7.38
CA ARG A 151 -18.06 15.30 -7.90
C ARG A 151 -16.87 15.78 -7.06
N TYR A 152 -15.92 14.90 -6.82
CA TYR A 152 -14.65 15.28 -6.19
C TYR A 152 -13.87 16.25 -7.09
N SER A 153 -13.12 17.18 -6.48
CA SER A 153 -12.33 18.11 -7.28
C SER A 153 -11.18 17.41 -7.99
N ARG A 154 -10.82 17.90 -9.18
CA ARG A 154 -9.60 17.49 -9.90
C ARG A 154 -8.34 17.65 -9.06
N THR A 155 -8.29 18.66 -8.19
CA THR A 155 -7.12 18.83 -7.32
C THR A 155 -7.01 17.68 -6.31
N PHE A 156 -8.12 17.22 -5.74
CA PHE A 156 -8.12 16.03 -4.89
C PHE A 156 -7.74 14.75 -5.65
N GLU A 157 -8.31 14.55 -6.82
CA GLU A 157 -8.01 13.37 -7.64
C GLU A 157 -6.53 13.34 -8.08
N ASP A 158 -6.09 14.39 -8.77
CA ASP A 158 -4.82 14.40 -9.51
C ASP A 158 -3.60 14.68 -8.61
N HIS A 159 -3.81 15.31 -7.46
CA HIS A 159 -2.70 15.71 -6.57
C HIS A 159 -2.68 14.98 -5.24
N TYR A 160 -3.71 14.19 -4.91
CA TYR A 160 -3.76 13.42 -3.66
C TYR A 160 -4.08 11.95 -3.91
N LEU A 161 -5.31 11.62 -4.32
CA LEU A 161 -5.78 10.23 -4.25
C LEU A 161 -5.10 9.33 -5.29
N LEU A 162 -5.07 9.74 -6.57
CA LEU A 162 -4.48 8.91 -7.61
C LEU A 162 -2.96 8.78 -7.46
N PRO A 163 -2.18 9.83 -7.15
CA PRO A 163 -0.75 9.68 -6.91
C PRO A 163 -0.43 8.80 -5.69
N MET A 164 -1.19 8.94 -4.60
CA MET A 164 -1.01 8.11 -3.40
C MET A 164 -1.30 6.63 -3.72
N GLY A 165 -2.39 6.36 -4.42
CA GLY A 165 -2.73 5.01 -4.87
C GLY A 165 -1.71 4.44 -5.87
N ALA A 166 -1.31 5.22 -6.86
CA ALA A 166 -0.29 4.80 -7.82
C ALA A 166 1.04 4.40 -7.11
N ALA A 167 1.43 5.13 -6.07
CA ALA A 167 2.64 4.84 -5.30
C ALA A 167 2.52 3.54 -4.49
N ILE A 168 1.39 3.30 -3.82
CA ILE A 168 1.22 2.10 -2.98
C ILE A 168 1.03 0.83 -3.83
N TRP A 169 0.28 0.93 -4.93
CA TRP A 169 -0.01 -0.23 -5.81
C TRP A 169 0.93 -0.33 -7.01
N SER A 170 1.97 0.50 -7.07
CA SER A 170 3.01 0.49 -8.11
C SER A 170 2.43 0.44 -9.54
N CYS A 171 1.42 1.27 -9.80
CA CYS A 171 0.73 1.29 -11.09
C CYS A 171 0.50 2.72 -11.60
N PRO A 172 0.28 2.92 -12.91
CA PRO A 172 -0.11 4.23 -13.43
C PRO A 172 -1.39 4.75 -12.77
N THR A 173 -1.53 6.07 -12.62
CA THR A 173 -2.71 6.71 -12.01
C THR A 173 -4.02 6.34 -12.71
N LEU A 174 -3.99 6.20 -14.04
CA LEU A 174 -5.15 5.75 -14.83
C LEU A 174 -5.54 4.29 -14.54
N THR A 175 -4.57 3.44 -14.24
CA THR A 175 -4.81 2.06 -13.82
C THR A 175 -5.39 2.03 -12.41
N PHE A 176 -4.83 2.80 -11.47
CA PHE A 176 -5.38 2.92 -10.12
C PHE A 176 -6.82 3.45 -10.14
N ARG A 177 -7.14 4.39 -11.04
CA ARG A 177 -8.51 4.92 -11.20
C ARG A 177 -9.53 3.83 -11.57
N GLN A 178 -9.09 2.70 -12.12
CA GLN A 178 -9.95 1.56 -12.47
C GLN A 178 -10.07 0.51 -11.35
N PHE A 179 -9.36 0.69 -10.22
CA PHE A 179 -9.42 -0.27 -9.12
C PHE A 179 -10.80 -0.24 -8.45
N PRO A 180 -11.27 -1.36 -7.87
CA PRO A 180 -12.51 -1.37 -7.09
C PRO A 180 -12.37 -0.46 -5.86
N ILE A 181 -13.22 0.56 -5.74
CA ILE A 181 -13.13 1.55 -4.64
C ILE A 181 -13.34 0.91 -3.27
N ARG A 182 -14.20 -0.11 -3.17
CA ARG A 182 -14.45 -0.83 -1.93
C ARG A 182 -13.16 -1.47 -1.38
N PHE A 183 -12.39 -2.13 -2.25
CA PHE A 183 -11.10 -2.71 -1.88
C PHE A 183 -10.12 -1.65 -1.36
N ILE A 184 -10.11 -0.46 -1.98
CA ILE A 184 -9.27 0.65 -1.52
C ILE A 184 -9.71 1.13 -0.14
N ILE A 185 -11.00 1.32 0.09
CA ILE A 185 -11.53 1.79 1.38
C ILE A 185 -11.25 0.78 2.49
N GLU A 186 -11.45 -0.52 2.25
CA GLU A 186 -11.21 -1.58 3.24
C GLU A 186 -9.71 -1.72 3.59
N PHE A 187 -8.81 -1.30 2.70
CA PHE A 187 -7.37 -1.31 2.94
C PHE A 187 -6.90 -0.17 3.86
N TYR A 188 -7.54 1.01 3.79
CA TYR A 188 -7.20 2.19 4.59
C TYR A 188 -7.86 2.20 5.98
#